data_AF-A0A2H0ATC2-F1
#
_entry.id   AF-A0A2H0ATC2-F1
#
_cell.length_a   1.000
_cell.length_b   1.000
_cell.length_c   1.000
_cell.angle_alpha   90.00
_cell.angle_beta   90.00
_cell.angle_gamma   90.00
#
_symmetry.space_group_name_H-M   'P 1'
#
loop_
_entity.id
_entity.type
_entity.pdbx_description
1 polymer ?
#
loop_
_entity_poly.entity_id
_entity_poly.type
_entity_poly.pdbx_seq_one_letter_code
_entity_poly.pdbx_strand_id
1 'polypeptide(L)' 'EIPDKQKALGEIRRVLKKEGSLTLAEGLIDPDYRLRKTEIGWCRDAGFELVESHGSSFFYVLTFKVSQEDLMTKSYIS' A
#
# COMPACT_ATOMS: atom_id res chain seq x y z
N GLU A 1 12.65 12.85 2.13
CA GLU A 1 11.63 11.98 2.75
C GLU A 1 10.25 12.41 2.27
N ILE A 2 9.34 11.48 1.95
CA ILE A 2 7.96 11.84 1.54
C ILE A 2 7.19 12.32 2.79
N PRO A 3 6.79 13.60 2.87
CA PRO A 3 6.21 14.16 4.09
C PRO A 3 4.78 13.69 4.35
N ASP A 4 4.02 13.34 3.30
CA ASP A 4 2.64 12.85 3.40
C ASP A 4 2.49 11.53 2.65
N LYS A 5 2.65 10.43 3.41
CA LYS A 5 2.58 9.06 2.88
C LYS A 5 1.19 8.72 2.36
N GLN A 6 0.13 9.26 2.97
CA GLN A 6 -1.24 9.00 2.52
C GLN A 6 -1.51 9.65 1.16
N LYS A 7 -1.08 10.90 0.96
CA LYS A 7 -1.16 11.53 -0.36
C LYS A 7 -0.35 10.77 -1.41
N ALA A 8 0.84 10.30 -1.06
CA ALA A 8 1.65 9.52 -1.99
C ALA A 8 0.96 8.20 -2.38
N LEU A 9 0.38 7.47 -1.42
CA LEU A 9 -0.41 6.27 -1.70
C LEU A 9 -1.64 6.58 -2.56
N GLY A 10 -2.32 7.71 -2.32
CA GLY A 10 -3.45 8.17 -3.12
C GLY A 10 -3.06 8.48 -4.57
N GLU A 11 -1.93 9.15 -4.79
CA GLU A 11 -1.41 9.41 -6.13
C GLU A 11 -0.98 8.12 -6.82
N ILE A 12 -0.28 7.22 -6.13
CA ILE A 12 0.06 5.88 -6.65
C ILE A 12 -1.21 5.15 -7.09
N ARG A 13 -2.25 5.15 -6.25
CA ARG A 13 -3.56 4.56 -6.58
C ARG A 13 -4.20 5.20 -7.81
N ARG A 14 -4.06 6.52 -7.98
CA ARG A 14 -4.61 7.26 -9.13
C ARG A 14 -3.95 6.82 -10.45
N VAL A 15 -2.65 6.56 -10.45
CA VAL A 15 -1.92 6.10 -11.66
C VAL A 15 -1.94 4.59 -11.86
N LEU A 16 -2.19 3.81 -10.81
CA LEU A 16 -2.21 2.36 -10.89
C LEU A 16 -3.41 1.87 -11.71
N LYS A 17 -3.17 0.91 -12.61
CA LYS A 17 -4.25 0.23 -13.35
C LYS A 17 -5.10 -0.61 -12.39
N LYS A 18 -6.35 -0.89 -12.78
CA LYS A 18 -7.29 -1.72 -11.98
C LYS A 18 -6.71 -3.09 -11.58
N GLU A 19 -5.85 -3.67 -12.41
CA GLU A 19 -5.18 -4.96 -12.15
C GLU A 19 -3.73 -4.80 -11.64
N GLY A 20 -3.28 -3.56 -11.42
CA GLY A 20 -1.93 -3.31 -10.95
C GLY A 20 -1.75 -3.70 -9.48
N SER A 21 -0.54 -4.12 -9.13
CA SER A 21 -0.12 -4.37 -7.75
C SER A 21 0.87 -3.31 -7.29
N LEU A 22 0.80 -2.96 -6.01
CA LEU A 22 1.76 -2.11 -5.32
C LEU A 22 2.61 -2.99 -4.41
N THR A 23 3.93 -3.00 -4.61
CA THR A 23 4.86 -3.71 -3.72
C THR A 23 5.69 -2.69 -2.96
N LEU A 24 5.67 -2.78 -1.63
CA LEU A 24 6.50 -2.01 -0.72
C LEU A 24 7.55 -2.93 -0.12
N ALA A 25 8.81 -2.52 -0.13
CA ALA A 25 9.91 -3.27 0.44
C ALA A 25 10.70 -2.33 1.37
N GLU A 26 10.70 -2.65 2.66
CA GLU A 26 11.32 -1.84 3.71
C GLU A 26 12.34 -2.66 4.48
N GLY A 27 13.49 -2.06 4.75
CA GLY A 27 14.61 -2.69 5.46
C GLY A 27 15.07 -1.83 6.63
N LEU A 28 15.39 -2.46 7.75
CA LEU A 28 15.88 -1.85 9.00
C LEU A 28 17.24 -1.12 8.88
N ILE A 29 17.73 -0.90 7.67
CA ILE A 29 18.92 -0.07 7.42
C ILE A 29 18.58 1.42 7.67
N ASP A 30 17.28 1.77 7.72
CA ASP A 30 16.83 3.14 7.97
C ASP A 30 16.46 3.39 9.46
N PRO A 31 16.95 4.47 10.10
CA PRO A 31 16.56 4.85 11.46
C PRO A 31 15.06 5.17 11.63
N ASP A 32 14.33 5.45 10.55
CA ASP A 32 12.87 5.64 10.60
C ASP A 32 12.08 4.32 10.42
N TYR A 33 12.59 3.22 10.99
CA TYR A 33 11.98 1.89 10.84
C TYR A 33 10.54 1.85 11.36
N ARG A 34 9.58 1.78 10.43
CA ARG A 34 8.16 1.71 10.76
C ARG A 34 7.72 0.25 10.87
N LEU A 35 6.88 0.01 11.88
CA LEU A 35 6.28 -1.31 12.08
C LEU A 35 5.43 -1.66 10.85
N ARG A 36 5.63 -2.88 10.32
CA ARG A 36 4.84 -3.48 9.23
C ARG A 36 3.33 -3.26 9.36
N LYS A 37 2.81 -3.32 10.59
CA LYS A 37 1.38 -3.13 10.88
C LYS A 37 0.88 -1.72 10.52
N THR A 38 1.71 -0.70 10.74
CA THR A 38 1.36 0.69 10.47
C THR A 38 1.24 0.93 8.95
N GLU A 39 2.16 0.38 8.17
CA GLU A 39 2.12 0.50 6.71
C GLU A 39 0.94 -0.24 6.08
N ILE A 40 0.62 -1.43 6.59
CA ILE A 40 -0.58 -2.17 6.18
C ILE A 40 -1.83 -1.33 6.47
N GLY A 41 -1.89 -0.66 7.62
CA GLY A 41 -2.99 0.25 7.96
C GLY A 41 -3.16 1.37 6.94
N TRP A 42 -2.09 2.10 6.63
CA TRP A 42 -2.14 3.19 5.65
C TRP A 42 -2.51 2.73 4.25
N CYS A 43 -2.01 1.57 3.82
CA CYS A 43 -2.38 0.99 2.54
C CYS A 43 -3.88 0.63 2.50
N ARG A 44 -4.42 0.07 3.58
CA ARG A 44 -5.86 -0.22 3.71
C ARG A 44 -6.71 1.06 3.65
N ASP A 45 -6.33 2.09 4.39
CA ASP A 45 -7.04 3.38 4.37
C ASP A 45 -7.00 4.03 2.98
N ALA A 46 -5.92 3.82 2.22
CA ALA A 46 -5.79 4.28 0.84
C ALA A 46 -6.57 3.41 -0.17
N GLY A 47 -7.28 2.35 0.26
CA GLY A 47 -8.07 1.48 -0.62
C GLY A 47 -7.28 0.36 -1.26
N PHE A 48 -6.21 -0.10 -0.61
CA PHE A 48 -5.45 -1.27 -1.01
C PHE A 48 -5.69 -2.46 -0.07
N GLU A 49 -5.69 -3.65 -0.64
CA GLU A 49 -5.78 -4.91 0.09
C GLU A 49 -4.42 -5.62 0.07
N LEU A 50 -3.98 -6.08 1.26
CA LEU A 50 -2.75 -6.85 1.39
C LEU A 50 -2.98 -8.24 0.79
N VAL A 51 -2.22 -8.57 -0.24
CA VAL A 51 -2.24 -9.88 -0.91
C VAL A 51 -1.19 -10.80 -0.30
N GLU A 52 0.00 -10.25 -0.04
CA GLU A 52 1.14 -11.04 0.36
C GLU A 52 2.06 -10.26 1.28
N SER A 53 2.66 -10.95 2.25
CA SER A 53 3.60 -10.36 3.20
C SER A 53 4.77 -11.32 3.40
N HIS A 54 5.93 -10.95 2.89
CA HIS A 54 7.18 -11.68 3.01
C HIS A 54 8.17 -11.00 3.94
N GLY A 55 9.08 -11.78 4.51
CA GLY A 55 10.21 -11.29 5.30
C GLY A 55 9.99 -11.30 6.82
N SER A 56 10.97 -10.76 7.54
CA SER A 56 11.09 -10.75 9.00
C SER A 56 10.73 -9.39 9.61
N SER A 57 10.87 -9.26 10.93
CA SER A 57 10.73 -7.98 11.66
C SER A 57 11.87 -6.99 11.40
N PHE A 58 12.79 -7.29 10.47
CA PHE A 58 13.92 -6.43 10.11
C PHE A 58 13.95 -6.12 8.60
N PHE A 59 13.31 -6.95 7.78
CA PHE A 59 13.17 -6.69 6.35
C PHE A 59 11.85 -7.31 5.91
N TYR A 60 10.96 -6.51 5.34
CA TYR A 60 9.69 -7.01 4.88
C TYR A 60 9.34 -6.49 3.50
N VAL A 61 8.62 -7.33 2.76
CA VAL A 61 8.05 -7.02 1.46
C VAL A 61 6.55 -7.25 1.55
N LEU A 62 5.78 -6.21 1.27
CA LEU A 62 4.32 -6.25 1.29
C LEU A 62 3.82 -6.01 -0.12
N THR A 63 3.02 -6.94 -0.63
CA THR A 63 2.36 -6.81 -1.92
C THR A 63 0.89 -6.53 -1.69
N PHE A 64 0.41 -5.47 -2.33
CA PHE A 64 -0.96 -5.00 -2.25
C PHE A 64 -1.60 -4.96 -3.63
N LYS A 65 -2.93 -5.09 -3.67
CA LYS A 65 -3.76 -4.82 -4.85
C LYS A 65 -4.81 -3.77 -4.51
N VAL A 66 -5.36 -3.12 -5.52
CA VAL A 66 -6.50 -2.21 -5.33
C VAL A 66 -7.68 -3.01 -4.78
N SER A 67 -8.33 -2.51 -3.74
CA SER A 67 -9.50 -3.17 -3.14
C SER A 67 -10.62 -3.33 -4.17
N GLN A 68 -11.24 -4.52 -4.20
CA GLN A 68 -12.36 -4.75 -5.10
C GLN A 68 -13.57 -3.89 -4.76
N GLU A 69 -13.76 -3.56 -3.48
CA GLU A 69 -14.83 -2.67 -3.01
C GLU A 69 -14.67 -1.24 -3.58
N ASP A 70 -13.43 -0.76 -3.63
CA ASP A 70 -13.09 0.54 -4.20
C ASP A 70 -13.22 0.55 -5.75
N LEU A 71 -12.90 -0.57 -6.40
CA LEU A 71 -13.14 -0.76 -7.85
C LEU A 71 -14.63 -0.80 -8.20
N MET A 72 -15.45 -1.47 -7.39
CA MET A 72 -16.90 -1.55 -7.56
C MET A 72 -17.57 -0.19 -7.37
N THR A 73 -17.16 0.57 -6.35
CA THR A 73 -17.66 1.94 -6.10
C THR A 73 -17.43 2.86 -7.30
N LYS A 74 -16.27 2.80 -7.95
CA LYS A 74 -15.99 3.58 -9.16
C LYS A 74 -16.78 3.12 -10.38
N SER A 75 -17.10 1.83 -10.47
CA SER A 75 -17.88 1.29 -11.60
C SER A 75 -19.37 1.60 -11.51
N TYR A 76 -19.90 1.83 -10.30
CA TYR A 76 -21.31 2.13 -10.08
C TYR A 76 -21.66 3.61 -10.31
N ILE A 77 -20.66 4.48 -10.32
CA ILE A 77 -20.80 5.93 -10.48
C ILE A 77 -20.45 6.39 -11.91
N SER A 78 -20.06 5.48 -12.81
CA SER A 78 -19.81 5.76 -14.24
C SER A 78 -20.96 5.29 -15.13
#